data_AF-A0A5J6L8V3-F1
#
_entry.id   AF-A0A5J6L8V3-F1
#
_cell.length_a   1.000
_cell.length_b   1.000
_cell.length_c   1.000
_cell.angle_alpha   90.00
_cell.angle_beta   90.00
_cell.angle_gamma   90.00
#
_symmetry.space_group_name_H-M   'P 1'
#
loop_
_entity.id
_entity.type
_entity.pdbx_description
1 polymer ?
#
loop_
_entity_poly.entity_id
_entity_poly.type
_entity_poly.pdbx_seq_one_letter_code
_entity_poly.pdbx_strand_id
1 'polypeptide(L)'
;MFGGLSFMVDDRMAVAAGRVGDLLVRVNPADYDALLDRGGVPAYMGKDRPMGPGWLSVPSERVDEDDELAQWIDVGIHSGDGRP
;
A
#
# COMPACT_ATOMS: atom_id res chain seq x y z
N MET A 1 -6.90 5.61 -11.99
CA MET A 1 -5.56 6.10 -11.65
C MET A 1 -5.70 6.97 -10.41
N PHE A 2 -4.91 6.74 -9.37
CA PHE A 2 -5.14 7.21 -7.99
C PHE A 2 -4.98 8.73 -7.76
N GLY A 3 -4.97 9.54 -8.82
CA GLY A 3 -5.01 10.99 -8.75
C GLY A 3 -3.78 11.67 -8.12
N GLY A 4 -2.80 10.90 -7.62
CA GLY A 4 -1.53 11.37 -7.05
C GLY A 4 -0.31 10.76 -7.74
N LEU A 5 0.76 10.52 -6.99
CA LEU A 5 2.06 10.05 -7.51
C LEU A 5 2.23 8.55 -7.27
N SER A 6 2.65 7.81 -8.30
CA SER A 6 2.90 6.36 -8.19
C SER A 6 4.38 6.07 -8.37
N PHE A 7 4.90 5.20 -7.52
CA PHE A 7 6.30 4.81 -7.48
C PHE A 7 6.43 3.34 -7.90
N MET A 8 7.32 3.12 -8.86
CA MET A 8 7.55 1.82 -9.47
C MET A 8 8.93 1.30 -9.06
N VAL A 9 9.01 0.00 -8.79
CA VAL A 9 10.26 -0.75 -8.55
C VAL A 9 10.20 -2.02 -9.39
N ASP A 10 11.23 -2.28 -10.18
CA ASP A 10 11.30 -3.42 -11.11
C ASP A 10 10.03 -3.57 -11.98
N ASP A 11 9.63 -2.48 -12.65
CA ASP A 11 8.44 -2.39 -13.51
C ASP A 11 7.10 -2.72 -12.81
N ARG A 12 7.08 -2.74 -11.47
CA ARG A 12 5.90 -2.99 -10.64
C ARG A 12 5.60 -1.80 -9.75
N MET A 13 4.33 -1.43 -9.63
CA MET A 13 3.94 -0.39 -8.68
C MET A 13 4.13 -0.91 -7.25
N ALA A 14 4.95 -0.22 -6.46
CA ALA A 14 5.20 -0.53 -5.05
C ALA A 14 4.23 0.25 -4.16
N VAL A 15 4.19 1.58 -4.35
CA VAL A 15 3.32 2.49 -3.59
C VAL A 15 2.79 3.62 -4.46
N ALA A 16 1.71 4.26 -4.03
CA ALA A 16 1.23 5.51 -4.59
C ALA A 16 0.74 6.46 -3.49
N ALA A 17 1.24 7.69 -3.51
CA ALA A 17 0.77 8.77 -2.63
C ALA A 17 -0.57 9.31 -3.16
N GLY A 18 -1.59 9.26 -2.31
CA GLY A 18 -2.91 9.80 -2.57
C GLY A 18 -3.00 11.30 -2.27
N ARG A 19 -4.14 11.90 -2.61
CA ARG A 19 -4.35 13.37 -2.52
C ARG A 19 -4.58 13.88 -1.11
N VAL A 20 -4.99 12.99 -0.20
CA VAL A 20 -5.31 13.35 1.19
C VAL A 20 -4.22 12.90 2.16
N GLY A 21 -3.03 12.57 1.64
CA GLY A 21 -1.89 12.10 2.43
C GLY A 21 -1.91 10.60 2.72
N ASP A 22 -2.89 9.87 2.20
CA ASP A 22 -2.95 8.42 2.28
C ASP A 22 -1.93 7.76 1.34
N LEU A 23 -1.47 6.56 1.69
CA LEU A 23 -0.54 5.78 0.90
C LEU A 23 -1.21 4.50 0.42
N LEU A 24 -1.37 4.33 -0.89
CA LEU A 24 -1.75 3.05 -1.47
C LEU A 24 -0.49 2.18 -1.56
N VAL A 25 -0.50 1.01 -0.93
CA VAL A 25 0.62 0.09 -0.87
C VAL A 25 0.22 -1.21 -1.57
N ARG A 26 1.09 -1.70 -2.46
CA ARG A 26 0.98 -3.05 -2.98
C ARG A 26 1.49 -4.01 -1.91
N VAL A 27 0.78 -5.11 -1.67
CA VAL A 27 1.16 -6.07 -0.62
C VAL A 27 1.14 -7.48 -1.15
N ASN A 28 1.90 -8.37 -0.49
CA ASN A 28 1.75 -9.80 -0.70
C ASN A 28 0.40 -10.24 -0.06
N PRO A 29 -0.49 -10.91 -0.80
CA PRO A 29 -1.76 -11.38 -0.25
C PRO A 29 -1.63 -12.26 1.01
N ALA A 30 -0.49 -12.93 1.19
CA ALA A 30 -0.22 -13.73 2.39
C ALA A 30 -0.03 -12.88 3.67
N ASP A 31 0.41 -11.62 3.52
CA ASP A 31 0.67 -10.70 4.63
C ASP A 31 -0.51 -9.75 4.89
N TYR A 32 -1.54 -9.80 4.04
CA TYR A 32 -2.64 -8.82 4.03
C TYR A 32 -3.33 -8.68 5.39
N ASP A 33 -3.71 -9.79 6.02
CA ASP A 33 -4.43 -9.76 7.30
C ASP A 33 -3.56 -9.17 8.42
N ALA A 34 -2.26 -9.52 8.46
CA ALA A 34 -1.33 -8.96 9.44
C ALA A 34 -1.10 -7.45 9.23
N LEU A 35 -1.11 -6.99 7.97
CA LEU A 35 -0.97 -5.58 7.64
C LEU A 35 -2.25 -4.78 7.94
N LEU A 36 -3.43 -5.42 7.89
CA LEU A 36 -4.66 -4.82 8.40
C LEU A 36 -4.59 -4.61 9.92
N ASP A 37 -4.11 -5.62 10.67
CA ASP A 37 -3.93 -5.51 12.12
C ASP A 37 -2.89 -4.43 12.51
N ARG A 38 -1.89 -4.22 11.65
CA ARG A 38 -0.92 -3.11 11.79
C ARG A 38 -1.56 -1.73 11.59
N GLY A 39 -2.80 -1.67 11.09
CA GLY A 39 -3.56 -0.44 10.86
C GLY A 39 -3.56 0.04 9.42
N GLY A 40 -3.19 -0.84 8.48
CA GLY A 40 -3.63 -0.70 7.12
C GLY A 40 -5.14 -0.90 6.99
N VAL A 41 -5.74 -0.35 5.93
CA VAL A 41 -7.17 -0.50 5.64
C VAL A 41 -7.40 -1.04 4.23
N PRO A 42 -8.52 -1.74 3.97
CA PRO A 42 -8.81 -2.26 2.64
C PRO A 42 -8.76 -1.16 1.58
N ALA A 43 -8.02 -1.40 0.50
CA ALA A 43 -7.93 -0.44 -0.59
C ALA A 43 -9.17 -0.50 -1.50
N TYR A 44 -9.66 0.67 -1.91
CA TYR A 44 -10.78 0.82 -2.83
C TYR A 44 -10.34 1.56 -4.09
N MET A 45 -10.82 1.09 -5.24
CA MET A 45 -10.66 1.76 -6.52
C MET A 45 -11.93 2.54 -6.84
N GLY A 46 -11.95 3.83 -6.49
CA GLY A 46 -13.15 4.66 -6.54
C GLY A 46 -13.95 4.52 -5.26
N LYS A 47 -15.27 4.70 -5.33
CA LYS A 47 -16.12 4.79 -4.13
C LYS A 47 -16.41 3.44 -3.46
N ASP A 48 -16.70 2.40 -4.26
CA ASP A 48 -17.33 1.17 -3.73
C ASP A 48 -16.69 -0.13 -4.24
N ARG A 49 -15.58 -0.07 -4.98
CA ARG A 49 -14.95 -1.28 -5.54
C ARG A 49 -13.68 -1.64 -4.76
N PRO A 50 -13.68 -2.71 -3.94
CA PRO A 50 -12.47 -3.16 -3.26
C PRO A 50 -11.44 -3.67 -4.28
N MET A 51 -10.16 -3.44 -3.99
CA MET A 51 -9.05 -3.89 -4.84
C MET A 51 -8.58 -5.32 -4.52
N GLY A 52 -9.03 -5.89 -3.39
CA GLY A 52 -8.66 -7.21 -2.93
C GLY A 52 -7.32 -7.25 -2.17
N PRO A 53 -6.89 -8.44 -1.73
CA PRO A 53 -5.80 -8.61 -0.75
C PRO A 53 -4.39 -8.30 -1.29
N GLY A 54 -4.25 -7.89 -2.56
CA GLY A 54 -2.98 -7.42 -3.11
C GLY A 54 -2.73 -5.92 -2.91
N TRP A 55 -3.68 -5.21 -2.30
CA TRP A 55 -3.67 -3.77 -2.18
C TRP A 55 -4.22 -3.32 -0.85
N LEU A 56 -3.53 -2.38 -0.22
CA LEU A 56 -3.89 -1.83 1.08
C LEU A 56 -3.72 -0.31 1.05
N SER A 57 -4.62 0.42 1.69
CA SER A 57 -4.48 1.87 1.89
C SER A 57 -4.01 2.12 3.31
N VAL A 58 -3.03 3.00 3.48
CA VAL A 58 -2.47 3.38 4.77
C VAL A 58 -2.91 4.81 5.06
N PRO A 59 -3.65 5.05 6.16
CA PRO A 59 -4.04 6.40 6.56
C PRO A 59 -2.83 7.30 6.80
N SER A 60 -2.98 8.61 6.58
CA SER A 60 -1.89 9.58 6.75
C SER A 60 -1.30 9.57 8.15
N GLU A 61 -2.10 9.25 9.17
CA GLU A 61 -1.66 9.16 10.57
C GLU A 61 -0.72 7.98 10.84
N ARG A 62 -0.54 7.07 9.88
CA ARG A 62 0.37 5.91 9.97
C ARG A 62 1.60 6.03 9.06
N VAL A 63 1.79 7.21 8.48
CA VAL A 63 2.92 7.58 7.61
C VAL A 63 3.43 9.00 7.91
N ASP A 64 3.06 9.56 9.06
CA ASP A 64 3.49 10.92 9.46
C ASP A 64 4.95 10.94 9.95
N GLU A 65 5.45 9.79 10.41
CA GLU A 65 6.84 9.57 10.78
C GLU A 65 7.61 8.86 9.66
N ASP A 66 8.83 9.34 9.37
CA ASP A 66 9.69 8.79 8.30
C ASP A 66 9.94 7.28 8.48
N ASP A 67 10.09 6.82 9.72
CA ASP A 67 10.33 5.39 10.03
C ASP A 67 9.08 4.53 9.73
N GLU A 68 7.88 5.03 10.01
CA GLU A 68 6.64 4.32 9.68
C GLU A 68 6.43 4.28 8.15
N LEU A 69 6.63 5.43 7.49
CA LEU A 69 6.56 5.53 6.04
C LEU A 69 7.55 4.56 5.37
N ALA A 70 8.80 4.51 5.85
CA ALA A 70 9.82 3.60 5.32
C ALA A 70 9.39 2.13 5.42
N GLN A 71 8.78 1.73 6.53
CA GLN A 71 8.30 0.36 6.71
C GLN A 71 7.19 0.00 5.71
N TRP A 72 6.25 0.92 5.43
CA TRP A 72 5.21 0.71 4.44
C TRP A 72 5.75 0.69 3.00
N ILE A 73 6.79 1.48 2.71
CA ILE A 73 7.50 1.44 1.43
C ILE A 73 8.19 0.08 1.25
N ASP A 74 8.87 -0.44 2.27
CA ASP A 74 9.52 -1.76 2.23
C ASP A 74 8.51 -2.87 1.94
N VAL A 75 7.33 -2.83 2.57
CA VAL A 75 6.22 -3.75 2.24
C VAL A 75 5.86 -3.67 0.75
N GLY A 76 5.74 -2.46 0.21
CA GLY A 76 5.47 -2.21 -1.21
C GLY A 76 6.52 -2.81 -2.15
N ILE A 77 7.80 -2.59 -1.83
CA ILE A 77 8.96 -3.09 -2.57
C ILE A 77 8.96 -4.62 -2.60
N HIS A 78 8.77 -5.25 -1.45
CA HIS A 78 8.84 -6.70 -1.26
C HIS A 78 7.52 -7.44 -1.53
N SER A 79 6.47 -6.73 -1.93
CA SER A 79 5.12 -7.29 -2.18
C SER A 79 5.07 -8.43 -3.20
N GLY A 80 6.10 -8.56 -4.03
CA GLY A 80 6.20 -9.59 -5.06
C GLY A 80 7.25 -10.67 -4.81
N ASP A 81 7.88 -10.70 -3.64
CA ASP A 81 8.95 -11.65 -3.30
C ASP A 81 8.40 -13.05 -2.96
N GLY A 82 7.08 -13.18 -2.82
CA GLY A 82 6.38 -14.44 -2.57
C GLY A 82 6.16 -15.34 -3.80
N ARG A 83 6.92 -15.20 -4.89
CA ARG A 83 6.78 -16.07 -6.08
C ARG A 83 7.90 -17.12 -6.16
N PRO A 84 7.59 -18.43 -6.29
CA PRO A 84 8.47 -19.31 -7.04
C PRO A 84 8.50 -18.96 -8.55
#